data_AF-A0AAF5CZJ9-F1
#
_entry.id   AF-A0AAF5CZJ9-F1
#
_cell.length_a   1.000
_cell.length_b   1.000
_cell.length_c   1.000
_cell.angle_alpha   90.00
_cell.angle_beta   90.00
_cell.angle_gamma   90.00
#
_symmetry.space_group_name_H-M   'P 1'
#
loop_
_entity.id
_entity.type
_entity.pdbx_description
1 polymer ?
#
loop_
_entity_poly.entity_id
_entity_poly.type
_entity_poly.pdbx_seq_one_letter_code
_entity_poly.pdbx_strand_id
1 'polypeptide(L)'
;LTNLYDITLFIFTMSYGEEDNISSININEKDKNLKEDDEKNQFNKNVNVLPIDNILNNDDITGHKSLRSHSLYQMPDQLFDAVQKAELYLYSSNDFIIDLQVHEDNDLINFEKKRDLFDILLTKWEASKKFNVFNYSINCMYKLLDGQYNLSIQLNTERGVKRRRPLRFRALDEPFCPYRFNFTKLSPFEVLVYLGCTDRIDEDYSIEQNIIAINASPIERGHSLIIPSVNKKLPQIITPQAIRMATEIMLMTKNKDCHVLYNSLLGQASVNHLHLHFMPWPYESDLIYRKFEHIFKNLYFIRPPNWFIHCFCIQLESLQKLDEFLNTINCVANELLENKIAHNFFFTRAPPIRITGLNREEINITQHPSLVTLYIFPRKSVTGAKPPTNFNPAALELAGCMTAYTYRFFENADEVGVIRIVNDEALLDEDIIQTIIKKINISLNN
;
A
#
# COMPACT_ATOMS: atom_id res chain seq x y z
N LEU A 1 -35.32 37.92 6.75
CA LEU A 1 -36.19 36.74 6.55
C LEU A 1 -35.31 35.66 5.92
N THR A 2 -34.30 35.16 6.65
CA THR A 2 -34.32 33.96 7.53
C THR A 2 -34.51 32.65 6.75
N ASN A 3 -33.41 31.98 6.41
CA ASN A 3 -33.01 30.77 7.15
C ASN A 3 -31.58 30.32 6.76
N LEU A 4 -30.70 30.39 7.76
CA LEU A 4 -29.49 29.59 7.88
C LEU A 4 -29.88 28.13 8.19
N TYR A 5 -29.17 27.17 7.61
CA TYR A 5 -28.94 25.82 8.16
C TYR A 5 -27.54 25.42 7.67
N ASP A 6 -26.53 25.62 8.53
CA ASP A 6 -25.95 24.63 9.44
C ASP A 6 -24.94 23.71 8.75
N ILE A 7 -23.68 24.17 8.74
CA ILE A 7 -22.48 23.38 8.48
C ILE A 7 -22.19 22.59 9.76
N THR A 8 -22.43 21.29 9.73
CA THR A 8 -22.06 20.38 10.82
C THR A 8 -20.60 19.94 10.63
N LEU A 9 -19.70 20.53 11.40
CA LEU A 9 -18.29 20.12 11.49
C LEU A 9 -18.19 18.88 12.39
N PHE A 10 -18.08 17.68 11.81
CA PHE A 10 -17.77 16.47 12.57
C PHE A 10 -16.28 16.44 12.94
N ILE A 11 -15.95 16.87 14.15
CA ILE A 11 -14.64 16.62 14.77
C ILE A 11 -14.71 15.24 15.43
N PHE A 12 -14.18 14.21 14.76
CA PHE A 12 -13.85 12.95 15.43
C PHE A 12 -12.48 13.10 16.08
N THR A 13 -12.47 13.39 17.38
CA THR A 13 -11.29 13.21 18.25
C THR A 13 -11.44 11.87 18.96
N MET A 14 -10.71 10.84 18.52
CA MET A 14 -10.52 9.64 19.34
C MET A 14 -9.44 9.95 20.39
N SER A 15 -9.88 10.41 21.57
CA SER A 15 -9.08 10.42 22.79
C SER A 15 -9.36 9.14 23.56
N TYR A 16 -8.36 8.27 23.66
CA TYR A 16 -8.30 7.26 24.72
C TYR A 16 -7.32 7.78 25.77
N GLY A 17 -7.82 7.99 26.98
CA GLY A 17 -7.02 8.35 28.14
C GLY A 17 -6.40 7.12 28.78
N GLU A 18 -5.13 7.23 29.16
CA GLU A 18 -4.56 6.49 30.28
C GLU A 18 -3.68 7.44 31.10
N GLU A 19 -3.82 7.29 32.40
CA GLU A 19 -3.42 8.19 33.48
C GLU A 19 -1.92 8.17 33.79
N ASP A 20 -1.51 9.23 34.49
CA ASP A 20 -0.20 9.51 35.04
C ASP A 20 0.52 8.32 35.72
N ASN A 21 1.84 8.22 35.52
CA ASN A 21 2.76 7.89 36.60
C ASN A 21 4.17 8.43 36.32
N ILE A 22 4.49 9.53 36.99
CA ILE A 22 5.84 10.07 37.15
C ILE A 22 6.56 9.23 38.21
N SER A 23 7.68 8.60 37.84
CA SER A 23 8.72 8.24 38.80
C SER A 23 10.10 8.33 38.17
N SER A 24 10.84 9.33 38.59
CA SER A 24 12.27 9.53 38.38
C SER A 24 13.09 8.48 39.11
N ILE A 25 14.03 7.79 38.44
CA ILE A 25 15.18 7.18 39.11
C ILE A 25 16.42 7.41 38.23
N ASN A 26 17.41 8.05 38.85
CA ASN A 26 18.71 8.40 38.32
C ASN A 26 19.72 7.62 39.17
N ILE A 27 20.41 6.59 38.65
CA ILE A 27 21.58 6.00 39.33
C ILE A 27 22.64 5.63 38.29
N ASN A 28 23.83 6.14 38.59
CA ASN A 28 25.09 6.05 37.86
C ASN A 28 25.90 4.80 38.31
N GLU A 29 26.81 4.41 37.42
CA GLU A 29 28.11 3.76 37.67
C GLU A 29 28.23 2.24 38.00
N LYS A 30 29.00 1.60 37.11
CA LYS A 30 30.10 0.62 37.32
C LYS A 30 29.78 -0.82 37.75
N ASP A 31 30.12 -1.76 36.86
CA ASP A 31 31.19 -2.79 37.04
C ASP A 31 31.12 -3.82 35.89
N LYS A 32 32.05 -3.81 34.93
CA LYS A 32 33.30 -4.61 34.84
C LYS A 32 33.15 -6.13 35.02
N ASN A 33 33.32 -6.82 33.89
CA ASN A 33 33.99 -8.11 33.68
C ASN A 33 33.49 -9.34 34.43
N LEU A 34 32.96 -10.31 33.68
CA LEU A 34 33.28 -11.74 33.83
C LEU A 34 33.08 -12.44 32.48
N LYS A 35 34.13 -13.17 32.07
CA LYS A 35 34.22 -14.02 30.88
C LYS A 35 33.91 -15.47 31.25
N GLU A 36 33.48 -16.21 30.22
CA GLU A 36 33.62 -17.66 30.02
C GLU A 36 32.83 -18.57 30.97
N ASP A 37 31.85 -19.29 30.41
CA ASP A 37 31.91 -20.75 30.34
C ASP A 37 30.81 -21.32 29.42
N ASP A 38 31.25 -22.22 28.53
CA ASP A 38 30.47 -23.03 27.61
C ASP A 38 29.70 -24.13 28.37
N GLU A 39 28.36 -24.15 28.32
CA GLU A 39 27.62 -25.40 28.49
C GLU A 39 26.44 -25.52 27.53
N LYS A 40 26.55 -26.58 26.72
CA LYS A 40 25.54 -27.28 25.93
C LYS A 40 24.11 -27.12 26.44
N ASN A 41 23.22 -26.60 25.60
CA ASN A 41 21.81 -26.99 25.63
C ASN A 41 21.24 -27.08 24.21
N GLN A 42 20.85 -28.30 23.84
CA GLN A 42 20.01 -28.62 22.68
C GLN A 42 18.69 -27.86 22.82
N PHE A 43 18.44 -26.87 21.96
CA PHE A 43 17.13 -26.23 21.85
C PHE A 43 16.45 -26.63 20.54
N ASN A 44 15.29 -27.28 20.68
CA ASN A 44 14.36 -27.61 19.62
C ASN A 44 14.01 -26.36 18.80
N LYS A 45 14.18 -26.46 17.47
CA LYS A 45 13.80 -25.44 16.50
C LYS A 45 12.34 -25.63 16.08
N ASN A 46 11.40 -24.91 16.69
CA ASN A 46 10.04 -24.77 16.20
C ASN A 46 9.84 -23.36 15.64
N VAL A 47 9.52 -23.26 14.35
CA VAL A 47 9.05 -22.04 13.69
C VAL A 47 7.59 -21.85 14.07
N ASN A 48 7.19 -20.66 14.54
CA ASN A 48 5.80 -20.31 14.74
C ASN A 48 5.12 -20.13 13.38
N VAL A 49 4.64 -21.23 12.80
CA VAL A 49 3.77 -21.24 11.63
C VAL A 49 2.32 -21.16 12.13
N LEU A 50 1.52 -20.22 11.62
CA LEU A 50 0.08 -20.21 11.90
C LEU A 50 -0.55 -21.51 11.36
N PRO A 51 -1.35 -22.24 12.17
CA PRO A 51 -1.86 -23.55 11.78
C PRO A 51 -2.79 -23.45 10.57
N ILE A 52 -2.60 -24.38 9.62
CA ILE A 52 -3.55 -24.68 8.55
C ILE A 52 -4.50 -25.73 9.14
N ASP A 53 -5.69 -25.32 9.55
CA ASP A 53 -6.76 -26.27 9.86
C ASP A 53 -7.40 -26.73 8.55
N ASN A 54 -7.07 -27.95 8.11
CA ASN A 54 -7.88 -28.72 7.17
C ASN A 54 -7.82 -30.21 7.53
N ILE A 55 -8.85 -30.61 8.27
CA ILE A 55 -9.58 -31.89 8.26
C ILE A 55 -8.89 -33.05 7.53
N LEU A 56 -8.39 -34.00 8.34
CA LEU A 56 -8.11 -35.38 7.97
C LEU A 56 -9.41 -36.10 7.57
N ASN A 57 -9.42 -36.78 6.42
CA ASN A 57 -10.14 -38.04 6.24
C ASN A 57 -9.55 -38.87 5.08
N ASN A 58 -9.14 -40.08 5.47
CA ASN A 58 -9.21 -41.35 4.75
C ASN A 58 -8.19 -41.77 3.69
N ASP A 59 -7.60 -42.93 4.04
CA ASP A 59 -7.31 -44.13 3.26
C ASP A 59 -5.97 -44.27 2.53
N ASP A 60 -5.15 -45.14 3.14
CA ASP A 60 -4.38 -46.24 2.56
C ASP A 60 -3.70 -46.00 1.20
N ILE A 61 -2.36 -45.87 1.23
CA ILE A 61 -1.45 -46.61 0.34
C ILE A 61 -0.07 -46.69 1.01
N THR A 62 0.33 -47.91 1.33
CA THR A 62 1.70 -48.31 1.66
C THR A 62 2.59 -48.18 0.41
N GLY A 63 3.70 -47.43 0.49
CA GLY A 63 4.69 -47.44 -0.59
C GLY A 63 5.73 -46.34 -0.51
N HIS A 64 6.97 -46.73 -0.19
CA HIS A 64 8.20 -45.96 -0.27
C HIS A 64 8.23 -44.84 -1.32
N LYS A 65 8.57 -43.61 -0.90
CA LYS A 65 9.61 -42.75 -1.49
C LYS A 65 9.81 -41.49 -0.64
N SER A 66 11.03 -41.30 -0.16
CA SER A 66 11.45 -40.08 0.52
C SER A 66 11.32 -38.87 -0.41
N LEU A 67 10.46 -37.93 -0.07
CA LEU A 67 10.43 -36.59 -0.66
C LEU A 67 11.63 -35.77 -0.15
N ARG A 68 12.80 -36.01 -0.74
CA ARG A 68 13.89 -35.03 -0.83
C ARG A 68 13.70 -34.24 -2.12
N SER A 69 13.12 -33.05 -2.02
CA SER A 69 13.13 -32.03 -3.07
C SER A 69 12.88 -30.67 -2.42
N HIS A 70 13.95 -29.93 -2.12
CA HIS A 70 14.51 -28.86 -2.95
C HIS A 70 13.89 -27.48 -2.66
N SER A 71 14.27 -26.92 -1.51
CA SER A 71 14.81 -25.55 -1.41
C SER A 71 15.73 -25.47 -0.19
N LEU A 72 16.94 -26.03 -0.30
CA LEU A 72 17.99 -25.80 0.71
C LEU A 72 18.60 -24.41 0.46
N TYR A 73 17.80 -23.37 0.68
CA TYR A 73 18.36 -22.07 1.05
C TYR A 73 18.40 -22.07 2.58
N GLN A 74 19.61 -22.07 3.14
CA GLN A 74 19.80 -21.78 4.56
C GLN A 74 19.81 -20.26 4.70
N MET A 75 18.80 -19.73 5.39
CA MET A 75 18.81 -18.38 5.96
C MET A 75 20.21 -18.05 6.52
N PRO A 76 20.82 -16.92 6.14
CA PRO A 76 22.00 -16.43 6.84
C PRO A 76 21.67 -16.34 8.34
N ASP A 77 22.55 -16.81 9.23
CA ASP A 77 22.28 -16.87 10.68
C ASP A 77 21.82 -15.50 11.25
N GLN A 78 22.30 -14.40 10.64
CA GLN A 78 21.93 -13.03 10.99
C GLN A 78 20.45 -12.69 10.74
N LEU A 79 19.80 -13.37 9.79
CA LEU A 79 18.39 -13.22 9.47
C LEU A 79 17.52 -14.16 10.31
N PHE A 80 18.07 -15.25 10.86
CA PHE A 80 17.32 -16.24 11.62
C PHE A 80 16.67 -15.61 12.87
N ASP A 81 17.41 -14.82 13.63
CA ASP A 81 16.89 -14.12 14.82
C ASP A 81 15.86 -13.02 14.45
N ALA A 82 16.02 -12.37 13.30
CA ALA A 82 15.07 -11.37 12.80
C ALA A 82 13.76 -12.01 12.33
N VAL A 83 13.85 -13.15 11.64
CA VAL A 83 12.69 -13.98 11.24
C VAL A 83 12.07 -14.70 12.43
N GLN A 84 12.79 -14.96 13.52
CA GLN A 84 12.15 -15.43 14.75
C GLN A 84 11.32 -14.34 15.44
N LYS A 85 11.62 -13.05 15.19
CA LYS A 85 10.87 -11.92 15.77
C LYS A 85 9.69 -11.47 14.90
N ALA A 86 9.81 -11.58 13.58
CA ALA A 86 8.71 -11.30 12.65
C ALA A 86 7.96 -12.59 12.29
N GLU A 87 6.65 -12.52 12.11
CA GLU A 87 5.88 -13.73 11.76
C GLU A 87 5.94 -14.03 10.27
N LEU A 88 5.89 -15.30 9.94
CA LEU A 88 5.71 -15.77 8.57
C LEU A 88 4.20 -15.81 8.25
N TYR A 89 3.75 -14.98 7.31
CA TYR A 89 2.39 -15.03 6.77
C TYR A 89 2.38 -15.81 5.46
N LEU A 90 1.82 -17.02 5.52
CA LEU A 90 1.63 -17.89 4.37
C LEU A 90 0.21 -17.76 3.82
N TYR A 91 0.11 -17.65 2.50
CA TYR A 91 -1.17 -17.61 1.80
C TYR A 91 -1.14 -18.42 0.51
N SER A 92 -2.31 -18.66 -0.06
CA SER A 92 -2.49 -19.29 -1.37
C SER A 92 -3.62 -18.58 -2.11
N SER A 93 -3.84 -18.94 -3.37
CA SER A 93 -5.00 -18.51 -4.14
C SER A 93 -6.35 -18.87 -3.50
N ASN A 94 -6.40 -19.86 -2.60
CA ASN A 94 -7.61 -20.19 -1.83
C ASN A 94 -7.99 -19.11 -0.81
N ASP A 95 -7.05 -18.23 -0.45
CA ASP A 95 -7.31 -17.11 0.47
C ASP A 95 -7.88 -15.88 -0.25
N PHE A 96 -8.01 -15.91 -1.59
CA PHE A 96 -8.40 -14.74 -2.37
C PHE A 96 -9.91 -14.51 -2.37
N ILE A 97 -10.27 -13.27 -2.08
CA ILE A 97 -11.64 -12.76 -2.13
C ILE A 97 -11.79 -11.85 -3.35
N ILE A 98 -12.43 -12.37 -4.41
CA ILE A 98 -12.68 -11.57 -5.62
C ILE A 98 -13.68 -10.46 -5.35
N ASP A 99 -14.87 -10.83 -4.88
CA ASP A 99 -15.93 -9.91 -4.51
C ASP A 99 -16.00 -9.84 -2.98
N LEU A 100 -15.52 -8.73 -2.43
CA LEU A 100 -15.51 -8.51 -1.00
C LEU A 100 -16.93 -8.36 -0.43
N GLN A 101 -17.91 -7.86 -1.22
CA GLN A 101 -19.28 -7.71 -0.74
C GLN A 101 -19.93 -9.07 -0.51
N VAL A 102 -19.80 -9.98 -1.48
CA VAL A 102 -20.28 -11.36 -1.34
C VAL A 102 -19.60 -12.07 -0.18
N HIS A 103 -18.33 -11.80 0.05
CA HIS A 103 -17.63 -12.36 1.21
C HIS A 103 -18.16 -11.81 2.52
N GLU A 104 -18.37 -10.50 2.65
CA GLU A 104 -18.96 -9.86 3.84
C GLU A 104 -20.36 -10.42 4.16
N ASP A 105 -21.21 -10.60 3.14
CA ASP A 105 -22.55 -11.16 3.31
C ASP A 105 -22.52 -12.62 3.82
N ASN A 106 -21.59 -13.44 3.31
CA ASN A 106 -21.39 -14.82 3.78
C ASN A 106 -20.69 -14.86 5.15
N ASP A 107 -19.83 -13.90 5.42
CA ASP A 107 -19.06 -13.81 6.64
C ASP A 107 -19.95 -13.53 7.85
N LEU A 108 -21.07 -12.83 7.66
CA LEU A 108 -22.10 -12.65 8.69
C LEU A 108 -22.77 -13.97 9.12
N ILE A 109 -22.61 -15.04 8.33
CA ILE A 109 -23.24 -16.35 8.56
C ILE A 109 -22.24 -17.35 9.20
N ASN A 110 -20.93 -17.21 8.94
CA ASN A 110 -19.90 -18.17 9.37
C ASN A 110 -18.93 -17.60 10.42
N PHE A 111 -18.79 -18.28 11.57
CA PHE A 111 -18.00 -17.82 12.72
C PHE A 111 -16.54 -18.29 12.76
N GLU A 112 -16.15 -19.29 11.98
CA GLU A 112 -14.77 -19.81 11.99
C GLU A 112 -13.97 -19.21 10.82
N LYS A 113 -13.03 -18.29 11.10
CA LYS A 113 -12.23 -17.67 10.05
C LYS A 113 -10.77 -17.45 10.43
N LYS A 114 -9.91 -17.71 9.44
CA LYS A 114 -8.55 -17.18 9.35
C LYS A 114 -8.59 -15.67 9.59
N ARG A 115 -7.72 -15.17 10.48
CA ARG A 115 -7.62 -13.73 10.76
C ARG A 115 -7.27 -12.97 9.48
N ASP A 116 -7.92 -11.83 9.30
CA ASP A 116 -7.65 -10.93 8.18
C ASP A 116 -6.19 -10.43 8.20
N LEU A 117 -5.60 -10.26 7.01
CA LEU A 117 -4.22 -9.80 6.87
C LEU A 117 -4.04 -8.42 7.53
N PHE A 118 -4.96 -7.49 7.30
CA PHE A 118 -4.84 -6.15 7.85
C PHE A 118 -4.99 -6.15 9.38
N ASP A 119 -5.89 -6.96 9.94
CA ASP A 119 -6.01 -7.11 11.41
C ASP A 119 -4.72 -7.63 12.07
N ILE A 120 -4.06 -8.61 11.45
CA ILE A 120 -2.76 -9.13 11.92
C ILE A 120 -1.70 -8.02 11.87
N LEU A 121 -1.60 -7.33 10.73
CA LEU A 121 -0.64 -6.24 10.55
C LEU A 121 -0.89 -5.10 11.52
N LEU A 122 -2.15 -4.70 11.72
CA LEU A 122 -2.56 -3.64 12.63
C LEU A 122 -2.22 -3.98 14.08
N THR A 123 -2.49 -5.21 14.51
CA THR A 123 -2.14 -5.69 15.86
C THR A 123 -0.64 -5.58 16.11
N LYS A 124 0.18 -5.98 15.12
CA LYS A 124 1.64 -5.88 15.21
C LYS A 124 2.13 -4.43 15.15
N TRP A 125 1.55 -3.62 14.27
CA TRP A 125 1.85 -2.21 14.12
C TRP A 125 1.62 -1.45 15.44
N GLU A 126 0.52 -1.75 16.12
CA GLU A 126 0.21 -1.24 17.46
C GLU A 126 1.21 -1.72 18.51
N ALA A 127 1.49 -3.03 18.53
CA ALA A 127 2.46 -3.62 19.46
C ALA A 127 3.87 -3.03 19.28
N SER A 128 4.22 -2.58 18.08
CA SER A 128 5.53 -1.98 17.80
C SER A 128 5.71 -0.56 18.35
N LYS A 129 4.64 0.13 18.79
CA LYS A 129 4.75 1.45 19.42
C LYS A 129 5.70 1.43 20.62
N LYS A 130 5.69 0.34 21.41
CA LYS A 130 6.58 0.16 22.58
C LYS A 130 8.07 0.11 22.25
N PHE A 131 8.42 -0.10 20.97
CA PHE A 131 9.81 -0.16 20.50
C PHE A 131 10.31 1.16 19.90
N ASN A 132 9.54 2.25 19.98
CA ASN A 132 9.93 3.58 19.46
C ASN A 132 10.34 3.58 17.97
N VAL A 133 9.66 2.78 17.15
CA VAL A 133 9.94 2.67 15.70
C VAL A 133 9.29 3.77 14.86
N PHE A 134 8.43 4.60 15.47
CA PHE A 134 7.72 5.68 14.79
C PHE A 134 8.41 7.03 15.04
N ASN A 135 8.49 7.88 14.01
CA ASN A 135 9.05 9.23 14.14
C ASN A 135 8.13 10.18 14.90
N TYR A 136 6.83 9.87 14.99
CA TYR A 136 5.79 10.66 15.63
C TYR A 136 4.53 9.81 15.89
N SER A 137 3.65 10.32 16.75
CA SER A 137 2.33 9.72 17.00
C SER A 137 1.31 10.28 16.02
N ILE A 138 0.36 9.45 15.59
CA ILE A 138 -0.67 9.89 14.64
C ILE A 138 -1.70 10.74 15.39
N ASN A 139 -1.68 12.04 15.15
CA ASN A 139 -2.62 13.02 15.67
C ASN A 139 -3.20 13.81 14.50
N CYS A 140 -4.23 13.22 13.87
CA CYS A 140 -4.78 13.72 12.61
C CYS A 140 -6.14 14.39 12.82
N MET A 141 -6.45 15.39 12.00
CA MET A 141 -7.81 15.93 11.83
C MET A 141 -8.23 15.75 10.37
N TYR A 142 -9.53 15.57 10.14
CA TYR A 142 -10.08 15.35 8.81
C TYR A 142 -11.20 16.34 8.51
N LYS A 143 -11.37 16.66 7.24
CA LYS A 143 -12.59 17.27 6.71
C LYS A 143 -12.79 16.85 5.26
N LEU A 144 -14.01 17.00 4.77
CA LEU A 144 -14.28 16.97 3.34
C LEU A 144 -14.13 18.39 2.78
N LEU A 145 -13.70 18.49 1.53
CA LEU A 145 -13.66 19.73 0.77
C LEU A 145 -14.92 19.80 -0.09
N ASP A 146 -15.66 20.90 0.05
CA ASP A 146 -16.81 21.16 -0.81
C ASP A 146 -16.33 21.35 -2.25
N GLY A 147 -16.95 20.60 -3.17
CA GLY A 147 -16.62 20.67 -4.58
C GLY A 147 -17.17 19.50 -5.38
N GLN A 148 -16.83 19.44 -6.66
CA GLN A 148 -17.36 18.42 -7.55
C GLN A 148 -16.66 17.07 -7.38
N TYR A 149 -15.47 17.01 -6.76
CA TYR A 149 -14.65 15.81 -6.58
C TYR A 149 -14.74 15.22 -5.17
N ASN A 150 -15.41 15.89 -4.23
CA ASN A 150 -15.61 15.45 -2.84
C ASN A 150 -14.29 15.02 -2.18
N LEU A 151 -13.25 15.83 -2.33
CA LEU A 151 -11.93 15.50 -1.82
C LEU A 151 -11.97 15.41 -0.28
N SER A 152 -11.33 14.39 0.29
CA SER A 152 -11.05 14.36 1.73
C SER A 152 -9.69 14.99 1.99
N ILE A 153 -9.51 15.64 3.14
CA ILE A 153 -8.21 16.18 3.55
C ILE A 153 -7.88 15.82 4.99
N GLN A 154 -6.65 15.33 5.23
CA GLN A 154 -6.11 15.01 6.55
C GLN A 154 -5.01 16.00 6.95
N LEU A 155 -5.15 16.68 8.08
CA LEU A 155 -4.05 17.42 8.71
C LEU A 155 -3.14 16.46 9.46
N ASN A 156 -1.85 16.47 9.13
CA ASN A 156 -0.79 15.77 9.85
C ASN A 156 0.47 16.65 9.93
N THR A 157 0.48 17.53 10.93
CA THR A 157 1.54 18.55 11.12
C THR A 157 2.88 17.91 11.48
N GLU A 158 2.87 16.89 12.34
CA GLU A 158 4.08 16.20 12.77
C GLU A 158 4.80 15.53 11.60
N ARG A 159 4.06 14.93 10.66
CA ARG A 159 4.62 14.41 9.42
C ARG A 159 5.29 15.48 8.58
N GLY A 160 4.74 16.69 8.55
CA GLY A 160 5.32 17.83 7.84
C GLY A 160 6.73 18.19 8.33
N VAL A 161 6.99 17.99 9.62
CA VAL A 161 8.22 18.42 10.30
C VAL A 161 9.19 17.25 10.55
N LYS A 162 8.70 16.13 11.07
CA LYS A 162 9.49 15.01 11.59
C LYS A 162 9.81 13.94 10.54
N ARG A 163 9.13 13.95 9.39
CA ARG A 163 9.42 13.01 8.31
C ARG A 163 10.80 13.30 7.70
N ARG A 164 11.57 12.24 7.46
CA ARG A 164 12.85 12.33 6.73
C ARG A 164 12.67 13.08 5.41
N ARG A 165 13.58 14.02 5.14
CA ARG A 165 13.62 14.74 3.86
C ARG A 165 13.74 13.74 2.69
N PRO A 166 12.89 13.84 1.65
CA PRO A 166 13.00 13.00 0.46
C PRO A 166 14.37 13.08 -0.18
N LEU A 167 14.82 11.96 -0.76
CA LEU A 167 15.97 11.97 -1.66
C LEU A 167 15.60 12.74 -2.94
N ARG A 168 16.61 13.34 -3.59
CA ARG A 168 16.44 13.99 -4.89
C ARG A 168 16.85 13.03 -6.00
N PHE A 169 16.00 12.93 -7.01
CA PHE A 169 16.19 12.10 -8.19
C PHE A 169 16.15 12.98 -9.46
N ARG A 170 16.79 12.50 -10.51
CA ARG A 170 16.99 13.13 -11.82
C ARG A 170 16.34 12.30 -12.94
N ALA A 171 16.19 11.00 -12.74
CA ALA A 171 15.60 10.09 -13.70
C ALA A 171 14.65 9.08 -13.02
N LEU A 172 13.77 8.47 -13.81
CA LEU A 172 12.82 7.45 -13.37
C LEU A 172 13.50 6.12 -13.03
N ASP A 173 14.58 5.83 -13.74
CA ASP A 173 15.34 4.59 -13.76
C ASP A 173 16.71 4.73 -13.07
N GLU A 174 16.82 5.64 -12.08
CA GLU A 174 18.05 5.73 -11.29
C GLU A 174 18.36 4.39 -10.62
N PRO A 175 19.61 3.91 -10.69
CA PRO A 175 20.00 2.65 -10.07
C PRO A 175 19.92 2.73 -8.54
N PHE A 176 19.65 1.59 -7.92
CA PHE A 176 19.71 1.45 -6.47
C PHE A 176 21.08 1.89 -5.92
N CYS A 177 21.10 2.54 -4.75
CA CYS A 177 22.32 3.00 -4.10
C CYS A 177 22.44 2.43 -2.66
N PRO A 178 23.36 1.49 -2.39
CA PRO A 178 23.48 0.87 -1.06
C PRO A 178 23.92 1.85 0.04
N TYR A 179 24.60 2.93 -0.34
CA TYR A 179 25.09 3.96 0.59
C TYR A 179 23.99 4.89 1.10
N ARG A 180 22.89 5.04 0.35
CA ARG A 180 21.72 5.80 0.80
C ARG A 180 20.84 4.95 1.74
N PHE A 181 19.87 5.58 2.39
CA PHE A 181 18.85 4.86 3.14
C PHE A 181 18.14 3.85 2.22
N ASN A 182 17.93 2.63 2.72
CA ASN A 182 17.23 1.57 2.02
C ASN A 182 16.69 0.55 3.04
N PHE A 183 15.69 -0.24 2.63
CA PHE A 183 14.99 -1.15 3.54
C PHE A 183 15.75 -2.38 4.02
N THR A 184 16.96 -2.67 3.52
CA THR A 184 17.81 -3.72 4.13
C THR A 184 18.39 -3.27 5.47
N LYS A 185 18.15 -2.02 5.88
CA LYS A 185 18.64 -1.39 7.12
C LYS A 185 17.52 -1.21 8.16
N LEU A 186 16.33 -1.75 7.90
CA LEU A 186 15.23 -1.69 8.85
C LEU A 186 15.62 -2.41 10.14
N SER A 187 15.17 -1.86 11.26
CA SER A 187 15.20 -2.55 12.54
C SER A 187 14.31 -3.80 12.45
N PRO A 188 14.70 -4.92 13.09
CA PRO A 188 13.83 -6.09 13.18
C PRO A 188 12.45 -5.79 13.79
N PHE A 189 12.34 -4.75 14.63
CA PHE A 189 11.07 -4.30 15.23
C PHE A 189 10.18 -3.51 14.26
N GLU A 190 10.71 -3.08 13.11
CA GLU A 190 9.94 -2.46 12.03
C GLU A 190 9.33 -3.50 11.08
N VAL A 191 9.88 -4.72 11.03
CA VAL A 191 9.34 -5.79 10.17
C VAL A 191 8.11 -6.41 10.84
N LEU A 192 6.95 -6.33 10.18
CA LEU A 192 5.70 -6.87 10.70
C LEU A 192 5.58 -8.36 10.36
N VAL A 193 5.71 -8.69 9.07
CA VAL A 193 5.63 -10.07 8.58
C VAL A 193 6.53 -10.29 7.38
N TYR A 194 6.98 -11.54 7.22
CA TYR A 194 7.49 -12.08 5.97
C TYR A 194 6.33 -12.72 5.20
N LEU A 195 6.20 -12.40 3.92
CA LEU A 195 5.06 -12.79 3.09
C LEU A 195 5.48 -13.89 2.12
N GLY A 196 4.78 -15.03 2.13
CA GLY A 196 5.07 -16.16 1.23
C GLY A 196 3.81 -16.77 0.64
N CYS A 197 3.82 -17.07 -0.66
CA CYS A 197 2.72 -17.78 -1.31
C CYS A 197 3.04 -19.26 -1.44
N THR A 198 2.15 -20.14 -0.97
CA THR A 198 2.41 -21.59 -0.89
C THR A 198 2.13 -22.34 -2.18
N ASP A 199 1.34 -21.75 -3.09
CA ASP A 199 1.00 -22.34 -4.39
C ASP A 199 1.79 -21.76 -5.58
N ARG A 200 2.65 -20.77 -5.32
CA ARG A 200 3.61 -20.23 -6.30
C ARG A 200 5.02 -20.39 -5.78
N ILE A 201 5.73 -21.35 -6.37
CA ILE A 201 7.12 -21.66 -6.04
C ILE A 201 7.99 -21.11 -7.17
N ASP A 202 8.34 -19.82 -7.08
CA ASP A 202 9.39 -19.21 -7.88
C ASP A 202 10.38 -18.46 -6.97
N GLU A 203 11.57 -18.14 -7.49
CA GLU A 203 12.62 -17.50 -6.68
C GLU A 203 12.22 -16.11 -6.17
N ASP A 204 11.35 -15.42 -6.89
CA ASP A 204 10.87 -14.06 -6.57
C ASP A 204 9.92 -14.09 -5.36
N TYR A 205 9.09 -15.13 -5.25
CA TYR A 205 8.18 -15.35 -4.12
C TYR A 205 8.80 -16.12 -2.94
N SER A 206 10.12 -16.36 -2.97
CA SER A 206 10.81 -16.97 -1.83
C SER A 206 10.57 -16.16 -0.56
N ILE A 207 10.28 -16.88 0.53
CA ILE A 207 9.78 -16.34 1.80
C ILE A 207 10.66 -15.21 2.37
N GLU A 208 11.96 -15.30 2.18
CA GLU A 208 12.96 -14.39 2.77
C GLU A 208 13.05 -13.03 2.06
N GLN A 209 12.31 -12.86 0.98
CA GLN A 209 12.49 -11.75 0.06
C GLN A 209 11.37 -10.70 0.16
N ASN A 210 10.18 -11.09 0.59
CA ASN A 210 9.01 -10.22 0.57
C ASN A 210 8.60 -9.88 2.00
N ILE A 211 8.72 -8.61 2.38
CA ILE A 211 8.39 -8.16 3.73
C ILE A 211 7.28 -7.11 3.72
N ILE A 212 6.44 -7.14 4.74
CA ILE A 212 5.61 -5.99 5.12
C ILE A 212 6.22 -5.40 6.39
N ALA A 213 6.52 -4.10 6.35
CA ALA A 213 7.17 -3.39 7.43
C ALA A 213 6.40 -2.12 7.79
N ILE A 214 6.65 -1.57 8.96
CA ILE A 214 6.08 -0.30 9.42
C ILE A 214 6.59 0.84 8.53
N ASN A 215 5.70 1.77 8.18
CA ASN A 215 6.17 3.08 7.76
C ASN A 215 6.45 3.94 8.99
N ALA A 216 7.73 4.21 9.28
CA ALA A 216 8.15 5.06 10.40
C ALA A 216 7.60 6.50 10.35
N SER A 217 7.03 6.94 9.22
CA SER A 217 6.31 8.22 9.07
C SER A 217 4.88 7.99 8.56
N PRO A 218 4.02 7.36 9.38
CA PRO A 218 2.71 6.90 8.97
C PRO A 218 1.74 8.05 8.70
N ILE A 219 0.91 7.88 7.68
CA ILE A 219 -0.20 8.80 7.37
C ILE A 219 -1.43 8.45 8.21
N GLU A 220 -1.72 7.15 8.30
CA GLU A 220 -2.84 6.58 9.05
C GLU A 220 -2.36 5.41 9.90
N ARG A 221 -3.13 5.08 10.94
CA ARG A 221 -2.96 3.91 11.78
C ARG A 221 -2.94 2.64 10.92
N GLY A 222 -1.89 1.84 11.08
CA GLY A 222 -1.65 0.65 10.26
C GLY A 222 -0.89 0.91 8.95
N HIS A 223 -0.50 2.16 8.64
CA HIS A 223 0.29 2.46 7.45
C HIS A 223 1.63 1.69 7.47
N SER A 224 1.73 0.74 6.55
CA SER A 224 2.81 -0.19 6.35
C SER A 224 3.40 -0.07 4.94
N LEU A 225 4.55 -0.69 4.71
CA LEU A 225 5.28 -0.73 3.46
C LEU A 225 5.34 -2.17 2.98
N ILE A 226 4.96 -2.41 1.73
CA ILE A 226 5.18 -3.69 1.04
C ILE A 226 6.52 -3.56 0.32
N ILE A 227 7.48 -4.41 0.65
CA ILE A 227 8.83 -4.36 0.10
C ILE A 227 9.09 -5.71 -0.61
N PRO A 228 8.83 -5.78 -1.93
CA PRO A 228 9.08 -6.97 -2.71
C PRO A 228 10.58 -7.18 -2.87
N SER A 229 11.03 -8.43 -2.75
CA SER A 229 12.41 -8.81 -3.01
C SER A 229 13.47 -7.91 -2.37
N VAL A 230 13.32 -7.60 -1.07
CA VAL A 230 14.14 -6.65 -0.30
C VAL A 230 15.65 -6.88 -0.46
N ASN A 231 16.07 -8.15 -0.55
CA ASN A 231 17.47 -8.52 -0.69
C ASN A 231 18.01 -8.37 -2.12
N LYS A 232 17.14 -8.34 -3.14
CA LYS A 232 17.51 -8.05 -4.53
C LYS A 232 17.83 -6.57 -4.75
N LYS A 233 17.52 -5.69 -3.79
CA LYS A 233 17.88 -4.26 -3.81
C LYS A 233 17.39 -3.58 -5.10
N LEU A 234 16.16 -3.87 -5.48
CA LEU A 234 15.56 -3.35 -6.71
C LEU A 234 15.40 -1.82 -6.60
N PRO A 235 15.69 -1.05 -7.67
CA PRO A 235 15.38 0.38 -7.70
C PRO A 235 13.86 0.59 -7.61
N GLN A 236 13.41 1.82 -7.33
CA GLN A 236 11.98 2.18 -7.26
C GLN A 236 11.37 2.27 -8.68
N ILE A 237 11.33 1.11 -9.33
CA ILE A 237 10.72 0.81 -10.61
C ILE A 237 9.75 -0.34 -10.35
N ILE A 238 8.47 -0.16 -10.66
CA ILE A 238 7.46 -1.18 -10.43
C ILE A 238 7.76 -2.41 -11.28
N THR A 239 7.73 -3.60 -10.67
CA THR A 239 8.01 -4.87 -11.33
C THR A 239 6.73 -5.72 -11.46
N PRO A 240 6.70 -6.71 -12.36
CA PRO A 240 5.59 -7.68 -12.43
C PRO A 240 5.30 -8.36 -11.10
N GLN A 241 6.36 -8.72 -10.36
CA GLN A 241 6.24 -9.26 -9.01
C GLN A 241 5.54 -8.29 -8.06
N ALA A 242 5.95 -7.01 -8.02
CA ALA A 242 5.36 -6.01 -7.14
C ALA A 242 3.87 -5.76 -7.46
N ILE A 243 3.51 -5.74 -8.76
CA ILE A 243 2.12 -5.59 -9.23
C ILE A 243 1.27 -6.79 -8.76
N ARG A 244 1.80 -8.00 -8.94
CA ARG A 244 1.12 -9.22 -8.50
C ARG A 244 0.96 -9.24 -6.97
N MET A 245 2.00 -8.95 -6.21
CA MET A 245 1.92 -8.86 -4.74
C MET A 245 0.89 -7.81 -4.27
N ALA A 246 0.85 -6.63 -4.90
CA ALA A 246 -0.14 -5.60 -4.59
C ALA A 246 -1.57 -6.12 -4.81
N THR A 247 -1.80 -6.79 -5.94
CA THR A 247 -3.08 -7.39 -6.30
C THR A 247 -3.51 -8.46 -5.30
N GLU A 248 -2.58 -9.33 -4.91
CA GLU A 248 -2.85 -10.45 -4.00
C GLU A 248 -3.09 -9.97 -2.57
N ILE A 249 -2.35 -8.96 -2.10
CA ILE A 249 -2.61 -8.31 -0.81
C ILE A 249 -4.03 -7.70 -0.80
N MET A 250 -4.43 -7.03 -1.88
CA MET A 250 -5.81 -6.52 -1.99
C MET A 250 -6.84 -7.65 -1.99
N LEU A 251 -6.58 -8.76 -2.70
CA LEU A 251 -7.45 -9.93 -2.73
C LEU A 251 -7.60 -10.61 -1.35
N MET A 252 -6.58 -10.55 -0.50
CA MET A 252 -6.63 -11.13 0.85
C MET A 252 -7.15 -10.17 1.92
N THR A 253 -7.18 -8.87 1.64
CA THR A 253 -7.59 -7.85 2.61
C THR A 253 -9.11 -7.72 2.63
N LYS A 254 -9.70 -7.92 3.81
CA LYS A 254 -11.14 -7.80 4.03
C LYS A 254 -11.60 -6.37 4.34
N ASN A 255 -10.67 -5.49 4.70
CA ASN A 255 -11.01 -4.08 4.94
C ASN A 255 -11.06 -3.33 3.60
N LYS A 256 -12.26 -2.89 3.19
CA LYS A 256 -12.49 -2.13 1.94
C LYS A 256 -11.77 -0.78 1.89
N ASP A 257 -11.48 -0.19 3.06
CA ASP A 257 -10.84 1.12 3.19
C ASP A 257 -9.32 1.03 3.02
N CYS A 258 -8.77 -0.19 2.95
CA CYS A 258 -7.36 -0.42 2.69
C CYS A 258 -6.99 -0.25 1.22
N HIS A 259 -5.87 0.40 0.99
CA HIS A 259 -5.34 0.69 -0.33
C HIS A 259 -3.87 0.28 -0.43
N VAL A 260 -3.45 -0.17 -1.62
CA VAL A 260 -2.03 -0.31 -1.96
C VAL A 260 -1.62 0.83 -2.89
N LEU A 261 -0.58 1.58 -2.51
CA LEU A 261 -0.11 2.75 -3.25
C LEU A 261 1.31 2.54 -3.76
N TYR A 262 1.59 2.98 -4.97
CA TYR A 262 2.97 3.09 -5.46
C TYR A 262 3.24 4.45 -6.07
N ASN A 263 4.46 4.93 -5.82
CA ASN A 263 4.97 6.19 -6.31
C ASN A 263 6.27 5.89 -7.08
N SER A 264 6.37 6.25 -8.36
CA SER A 264 7.63 6.13 -9.10
C SER A 264 8.64 7.18 -8.62
N LEU A 265 9.93 7.01 -8.93
CA LEU A 265 10.87 8.13 -8.91
C LEU A 265 10.31 9.28 -9.76
N LEU A 266 10.57 10.54 -9.39
CA LEU A 266 9.93 11.75 -9.98
C LEU A 266 8.39 11.82 -9.85
N GLY A 267 7.72 10.73 -9.49
CA GLY A 267 6.30 10.58 -9.16
C GLY A 267 6.05 10.63 -7.65
N GLN A 268 6.77 11.49 -6.93
CA GLN A 268 6.68 11.67 -5.46
C GLN A 268 7.29 10.56 -4.58
N ALA A 269 7.98 9.54 -5.13
CA ALA A 269 8.76 8.62 -4.30
C ALA A 269 9.83 9.34 -3.47
N SER A 270 10.13 8.81 -2.28
CA SER A 270 11.11 9.41 -1.34
C SER A 270 12.35 8.55 -1.07
N VAL A 271 12.33 7.28 -1.51
CA VAL A 271 13.38 6.27 -1.36
C VAL A 271 13.56 5.61 -2.73
N ASN A 272 14.81 5.32 -3.11
CA ASN A 272 15.13 4.51 -4.28
C ASN A 272 15.47 3.07 -3.87
N HIS A 273 14.45 2.36 -3.43
CA HIS A 273 14.42 0.92 -3.16
C HIS A 273 12.95 0.53 -3.31
N LEU A 274 12.63 -0.40 -4.20
CA LEU A 274 11.26 -0.79 -4.53
C LEU A 274 10.41 -1.02 -3.28
N HIS A 275 9.38 -0.21 -3.13
CA HIS A 275 8.36 -0.34 -2.09
C HIS A 275 7.04 0.20 -2.58
N LEU A 276 5.97 -0.36 -2.01
CA LEU A 276 4.61 0.14 -2.07
C LEU A 276 4.16 0.50 -0.65
N HIS A 277 3.11 1.29 -0.54
CA HIS A 277 2.47 1.60 0.73
C HIS A 277 1.20 0.76 0.85
N PHE A 278 0.88 0.31 2.06
CA PHE A 278 -0.37 -0.37 2.39
C PHE A 278 -0.97 0.30 3.62
N MET A 279 -2.16 0.88 3.49
CA MET A 279 -2.78 1.62 4.58
C MET A 279 -4.28 1.80 4.37
N PRO A 280 -5.07 1.97 5.43
CA PRO A 280 -6.45 2.40 5.30
C PRO A 280 -6.55 3.91 5.04
N TRP A 281 -7.69 4.35 4.49
CA TRP A 281 -8.10 5.74 4.48
C TRP A 281 -9.59 5.86 4.83
N PRO A 282 -9.98 6.73 5.79
CA PRO A 282 -11.33 6.69 6.37
C PRO A 282 -12.45 7.26 5.48
N TYR A 283 -12.14 7.70 4.25
CA TYR A 283 -13.12 8.24 3.31
C TYR A 283 -13.01 7.53 1.97
N GLU A 284 -14.15 7.22 1.37
CA GLU A 284 -14.17 6.65 0.04
C GLU A 284 -13.71 7.69 -0.98
N SER A 285 -12.85 7.26 -1.92
CA SER A 285 -12.47 8.10 -3.04
C SER A 285 -13.63 8.22 -4.01
N ASP A 286 -14.05 9.46 -4.32
CA ASP A 286 -15.12 9.69 -5.29
C ASP A 286 -14.76 9.21 -6.72
N LEU A 287 -13.48 8.89 -6.97
CA LEU A 287 -13.00 8.28 -8.22
C LEU A 287 -13.71 6.97 -8.54
N ILE A 288 -14.09 6.19 -7.52
CA ILE A 288 -14.77 4.90 -7.70
C ILE A 288 -16.19 5.04 -8.26
N TYR A 289 -16.78 6.24 -8.15
CA TYR A 289 -18.12 6.57 -8.63
C TYR A 289 -18.14 7.24 -10.01
N ARG A 290 -16.97 7.36 -10.66
CA ARG A 290 -16.84 8.06 -11.94
C ARG A 290 -17.10 7.17 -13.15
N LYS A 291 -17.58 7.80 -14.22
CA LYS A 291 -17.68 7.18 -15.54
C LYS A 291 -16.33 7.26 -16.25
N PHE A 292 -15.91 6.13 -16.81
CA PHE A 292 -14.68 5.99 -17.58
C PHE A 292 -14.99 5.82 -19.07
N GLU A 293 -14.00 6.16 -19.90
CA GLU A 293 -13.97 5.83 -21.31
C GLU A 293 -13.27 4.49 -21.50
N HIS A 294 -13.88 3.60 -22.28
CA HIS A 294 -13.23 2.36 -22.68
C HIS A 294 -12.13 2.65 -23.71
N ILE A 295 -10.94 2.11 -23.51
CA ILE A 295 -9.80 2.28 -24.42
C ILE A 295 -9.59 1.01 -25.23
N PHE A 296 -9.25 -0.09 -24.57
CA PHE A 296 -8.94 -1.37 -25.20
C PHE A 296 -8.96 -2.51 -24.20
N LYS A 297 -9.51 -3.68 -24.56
CA LYS A 297 -9.66 -4.85 -23.65
C LYS A 297 -10.25 -4.44 -22.29
N ASN A 298 -9.54 -4.68 -21.18
CA ASN A 298 -9.89 -4.31 -19.82
C ASN A 298 -9.26 -2.98 -19.34
N LEU A 299 -8.77 -2.14 -20.27
CA LEU A 299 -8.20 -0.83 -20.00
C LEU A 299 -9.22 0.29 -20.24
N TYR A 300 -9.40 1.12 -19.23
CA TYR A 300 -10.28 2.27 -19.22
C TYR A 300 -9.51 3.54 -18.88
N PHE A 301 -10.09 4.70 -19.15
CA PHE A 301 -9.44 5.98 -18.94
C PHE A 301 -10.41 7.08 -18.52
N ILE A 302 -9.95 7.99 -17.67
CA ILE A 302 -10.65 9.20 -17.27
C ILE A 302 -9.69 10.40 -17.33
N ARG A 303 -10.24 11.57 -17.66
CA ARG A 303 -9.50 12.83 -17.82
C ARG A 303 -10.29 14.02 -17.26
N PRO A 304 -9.64 15.17 -17.04
CA PRO A 304 -10.36 16.40 -16.75
C PRO A 304 -11.42 16.75 -17.79
N PRO A 305 -12.58 17.31 -17.39
CA PRO A 305 -12.97 17.63 -16.02
C PRO A 305 -13.62 16.47 -15.24
N ASN A 306 -13.81 15.28 -15.83
CA ASN A 306 -14.53 14.17 -15.16
C ASN A 306 -13.80 13.65 -13.90
N TRP A 307 -12.47 13.68 -13.93
CA TRP A 307 -11.58 13.61 -12.76
C TRP A 307 -10.50 14.69 -12.89
N PHE A 308 -9.98 15.24 -11.79
CA PHE A 308 -9.06 16.38 -11.84
C PHE A 308 -7.66 16.06 -12.39
N ILE A 309 -7.35 14.80 -12.70
CA ILE A 309 -6.13 14.37 -13.38
C ILE A 309 -6.39 13.19 -14.32
N HIS A 310 -5.53 13.00 -15.32
CA HIS A 310 -5.53 11.80 -16.17
C HIS A 310 -5.30 10.53 -15.36
N CYS A 311 -6.09 9.50 -15.63
CA CYS A 311 -5.99 8.22 -14.93
C CYS A 311 -6.42 7.06 -15.83
N PHE A 312 -5.56 6.05 -15.93
CA PHE A 312 -5.95 4.74 -16.45
C PHE A 312 -6.62 3.92 -15.34
N CYS A 313 -7.55 3.05 -15.70
CA CYS A 313 -8.26 2.20 -14.76
C CYS A 313 -8.36 0.78 -15.33
N ILE A 314 -8.09 -0.21 -14.47
CA ILE A 314 -8.10 -1.63 -14.79
C ILE A 314 -8.72 -2.34 -13.58
N GLN A 315 -9.67 -3.25 -13.81
CA GLN A 315 -10.39 -3.95 -12.73
C GLN A 315 -10.31 -5.47 -12.91
N LEU A 316 -10.12 -6.18 -11.81
CA LEU A 316 -10.11 -7.63 -11.77
C LEU A 316 -11.52 -8.15 -11.51
N GLU A 317 -12.19 -8.60 -12.58
CA GLU A 317 -13.57 -9.08 -12.51
C GLU A 317 -13.70 -10.55 -12.03
N SER A 318 -12.66 -11.38 -12.22
CA SER A 318 -12.65 -12.79 -11.84
C SER A 318 -11.23 -13.35 -11.79
N LEU A 319 -10.99 -14.44 -11.05
CA LEU A 319 -9.68 -15.08 -10.99
C LEU A 319 -9.20 -15.61 -12.35
N GLN A 320 -10.13 -16.00 -13.23
CA GLN A 320 -9.80 -16.44 -14.60
C GLN A 320 -9.19 -15.32 -15.45
N LYS A 321 -9.46 -14.06 -15.11
CA LYS A 321 -8.89 -12.87 -15.76
C LYS A 321 -7.67 -12.31 -15.04
N LEU A 322 -7.13 -12.99 -14.02
CA LEU A 322 -5.99 -12.49 -13.25
C LEU A 322 -4.77 -12.23 -14.12
N ASP A 323 -4.43 -13.16 -15.03
CA ASP A 323 -3.27 -12.97 -15.90
C ASP A 323 -3.49 -11.84 -16.92
N GLU A 324 -4.70 -11.70 -17.47
CA GLU A 324 -5.06 -10.57 -18.35
C GLU A 324 -4.95 -9.24 -17.60
N PHE A 325 -5.48 -9.17 -16.38
CA PHE A 325 -5.36 -8.01 -15.49
C PHE A 325 -3.90 -7.63 -15.26
N LEU A 326 -3.07 -8.59 -14.83
CA LEU A 326 -1.66 -8.34 -14.55
C LEU A 326 -0.88 -7.96 -15.82
N ASN A 327 -1.15 -8.59 -16.96
CA ASN A 327 -0.48 -8.29 -18.23
C ASN A 327 -0.80 -6.86 -18.69
N THR A 328 -2.06 -6.41 -18.60
CA THR A 328 -2.44 -5.04 -18.93
C THR A 328 -1.72 -4.03 -18.04
N ILE A 329 -1.64 -4.28 -16.73
CA ILE A 329 -0.93 -3.39 -15.80
C ILE A 329 0.56 -3.30 -16.13
N ASN A 330 1.20 -4.45 -16.36
CA ASN A 330 2.61 -4.52 -16.74
C ASN A 330 2.89 -3.77 -18.05
N CYS A 331 2.02 -3.90 -19.05
CA CYS A 331 2.12 -3.16 -20.30
C CYS A 331 2.04 -1.65 -20.07
N VAL A 332 1.04 -1.18 -19.31
CA VAL A 332 0.88 0.25 -19.01
C VAL A 332 2.09 0.79 -18.24
N ALA A 333 2.55 0.06 -17.22
CA ALA A 333 3.72 0.43 -16.42
C ALA A 333 4.98 0.56 -17.29
N ASN A 334 5.22 -0.42 -18.18
CA ASN A 334 6.36 -0.44 -19.08
C ASN A 334 6.31 0.72 -20.08
N GLU A 335 5.16 0.96 -20.71
CA GLU A 335 5.00 2.09 -21.63
C GLU A 335 5.27 3.43 -20.94
N LEU A 336 4.76 3.63 -19.73
CA LEU A 336 5.03 4.86 -18.96
C LEU A 336 6.52 5.01 -18.66
N LEU A 337 7.20 3.94 -18.25
CA LEU A 337 8.64 3.96 -17.96
C LEU A 337 9.49 4.24 -19.21
N GLU A 338 9.22 3.55 -20.32
CA GLU A 338 9.95 3.71 -21.59
C GLU A 338 9.78 5.12 -22.15
N ASN A 339 8.61 5.72 -21.98
CA ASN A 339 8.33 7.11 -22.38
C ASN A 339 8.77 8.15 -21.34
N LYS A 340 9.47 7.73 -20.28
CA LYS A 340 9.97 8.58 -19.19
C LYS A 340 8.87 9.41 -18.52
N ILE A 341 7.68 8.83 -18.39
CA ILE A 341 6.51 9.42 -17.72
C ILE A 341 6.47 8.95 -16.27
N ALA A 342 6.55 9.89 -15.33
CA ALA A 342 6.37 9.60 -13.92
C ALA A 342 4.94 9.15 -13.64
N HIS A 343 4.75 8.25 -12.69
CA HIS A 343 3.45 7.63 -12.47
C HIS A 343 3.21 7.20 -11.03
N ASN A 344 1.93 7.11 -10.68
CA ASN A 344 1.43 6.63 -9.40
C ASN A 344 0.37 5.57 -9.58
N PHE A 345 0.29 4.64 -8.64
CA PHE A 345 -0.67 3.53 -8.65
C PHE A 345 -1.48 3.61 -7.36
N PHE A 346 -2.79 3.44 -7.47
CA PHE A 346 -3.74 3.38 -6.36
C PHE A 346 -4.62 2.15 -6.55
N PHE A 347 -4.31 1.07 -5.84
CA PHE A 347 -5.15 -0.11 -5.75
C PHE A 347 -6.17 0.08 -4.63
N THR A 348 -7.43 -0.23 -4.92
CA THR A 348 -8.53 -0.19 -3.97
C THR A 348 -9.55 -1.28 -4.26
N ARG A 349 -10.51 -1.44 -3.36
CA ARG A 349 -11.80 -2.08 -3.65
C ARG A 349 -12.75 -1.05 -4.26
N ALA A 350 -13.46 -1.42 -5.33
CA ALA A 350 -14.40 -0.54 -6.02
C ALA A 350 -15.53 -1.32 -6.72
N PRO A 351 -16.70 -0.69 -6.95
CA PRO A 351 -17.76 -1.26 -7.77
C PRO A 351 -17.34 -1.46 -9.23
N PRO A 352 -18.12 -2.25 -10.02
CA PRO A 352 -17.87 -2.43 -11.44
C PRO A 352 -17.68 -1.10 -12.19
N ILE A 353 -16.65 -1.02 -13.03
CA ILE A 353 -16.34 0.20 -13.80
C ILE A 353 -17.55 0.59 -14.67
N ARG A 354 -18.00 1.85 -14.53
CA ARG A 354 -19.09 2.40 -15.36
C ARG A 354 -18.54 3.07 -16.62
N ILE A 355 -19.11 2.71 -17.77
CA ILE A 355 -18.79 3.33 -19.07
C ILE A 355 -19.98 4.08 -19.71
N THR A 356 -21.15 4.04 -19.07
CA THR A 356 -22.38 4.71 -19.52
C THR A 356 -23.00 5.53 -18.38
N GLY A 357 -24.04 6.32 -18.69
CA GLY A 357 -24.76 7.11 -17.70
C GLY A 357 -24.07 8.43 -17.30
N LEU A 358 -24.39 8.89 -16.09
CA LEU A 358 -23.89 10.16 -15.53
C LEU A 358 -22.39 10.10 -15.25
N ASN A 359 -21.71 11.25 -15.40
CA ASN A 359 -20.26 11.35 -15.16
C ASN A 359 -19.87 10.97 -13.73
N ARG A 360 -20.73 11.27 -12.76
CA ARG A 360 -20.66 10.83 -11.36
C ARG A 360 -22.02 10.24 -10.99
N GLU A 361 -22.00 9.09 -10.33
CA GLU A 361 -23.20 8.43 -9.81
C GLU A 361 -22.80 7.73 -8.52
N GLU A 362 -23.26 8.28 -7.40
CA GLU A 362 -23.03 7.69 -6.08
C GLU A 362 -24.03 6.57 -5.87
N ILE A 363 -23.52 5.41 -5.48
CA ILE A 363 -24.31 4.19 -5.31
C ILE A 363 -24.15 3.69 -3.88
N ASN A 364 -25.11 2.91 -3.39
CA ASN A 364 -24.92 2.20 -2.15
C ASN A 364 -23.97 1.02 -2.39
N ILE A 365 -22.69 1.22 -2.11
CA ILE A 365 -21.63 0.22 -2.31
C ILE A 365 -21.94 -1.16 -1.71
N THR A 366 -22.73 -1.22 -0.63
CA THR A 366 -23.10 -2.50 0.01
C THR A 366 -24.00 -3.37 -0.87
N GLN A 367 -24.54 -2.81 -1.95
CA GLN A 367 -25.41 -3.50 -2.91
C GLN A 367 -24.70 -3.85 -4.22
N HIS A 368 -23.39 -3.59 -4.30
CA HIS A 368 -22.60 -3.79 -5.51
C HIS A 368 -21.34 -4.62 -5.23
N PRO A 369 -20.85 -5.39 -6.22
CA PRO A 369 -19.59 -6.10 -6.08
C PRO A 369 -18.45 -5.18 -5.65
N SER A 370 -17.56 -5.68 -4.80
CA SER A 370 -16.41 -4.93 -4.29
C SER A 370 -15.11 -5.58 -4.78
N LEU A 371 -14.68 -5.13 -5.97
CA LEU A 371 -13.63 -5.76 -6.77
C LEU A 371 -12.29 -5.04 -6.65
N VAL A 372 -11.18 -5.75 -6.88
CA VAL A 372 -9.86 -5.12 -6.92
C VAL A 372 -9.74 -4.27 -8.18
N THR A 373 -9.53 -2.97 -8.01
CA THR A 373 -9.37 -1.99 -9.08
C THR A 373 -8.07 -1.23 -8.90
N LEU A 374 -7.30 -1.10 -9.99
CA LEU A 374 -6.11 -0.27 -10.04
C LEU A 374 -6.38 1.00 -10.86
N TYR A 375 -6.03 2.12 -10.25
CA TYR A 375 -5.95 3.43 -10.88
C TYR A 375 -4.48 3.82 -11.08
N ILE A 376 -4.09 4.17 -12.31
CA ILE A 376 -2.73 4.57 -12.67
C ILE A 376 -2.74 6.03 -13.12
N PHE A 377 -2.05 6.90 -12.39
CA PHE A 377 -1.96 8.33 -12.67
C PHE A 377 -0.63 8.67 -13.35
N PRO A 378 -0.59 8.80 -14.69
CA PRO A 378 0.55 9.39 -15.38
C PRO A 378 0.63 10.87 -15.08
N ARG A 379 1.83 11.37 -14.75
CA ARG A 379 2.02 12.74 -14.26
C ARG A 379 3.32 13.39 -14.73
N LYS A 380 3.36 14.72 -14.66
CA LYS A 380 4.58 15.52 -14.80
C LYS A 380 5.64 15.06 -13.81
N SER A 381 6.87 14.91 -14.28
CA SER A 381 8.02 14.61 -13.44
C SER A 381 8.34 15.77 -12.50
N VAL A 382 8.44 15.50 -11.20
CA VAL A 382 8.88 16.50 -10.23
C VAL A 382 10.38 16.38 -10.03
N THR A 383 11.13 17.34 -10.56
CA THR A 383 12.59 17.46 -10.40
C THR A 383 12.95 18.61 -9.46
N GLY A 384 14.12 18.52 -8.82
CA GLY A 384 14.66 19.61 -8.01
C GLY A 384 14.16 19.68 -6.57
N ALA A 385 14.45 20.82 -5.93
CA ALA A 385 14.02 21.10 -4.56
C ALA A 385 12.54 21.53 -4.60
N LYS A 386 11.66 20.74 -3.98
CA LYS A 386 10.27 21.17 -3.79
C LYS A 386 10.26 22.36 -2.84
N PRO A 387 9.53 23.45 -3.14
CA PRO A 387 9.21 24.43 -2.11
C PRO A 387 8.52 23.72 -0.93
N PRO A 388 8.47 24.32 0.27
CA PRO A 388 7.62 23.80 1.34
C PRO A 388 6.18 23.76 0.83
N THR A 389 5.77 22.60 0.31
CA THR A 389 4.45 22.41 -0.26
C THR A 389 3.50 22.06 0.87
N ASN A 390 2.29 22.60 0.75
CA ASN A 390 1.19 22.32 1.66
C ASN A 390 0.86 20.81 1.73
N PHE A 391 1.04 20.13 0.61
CA PHE A 391 0.98 18.69 0.42
C PHE A 391 1.77 18.30 -0.84
N ASN A 392 1.93 17.00 -1.11
CA ASN A 392 2.56 16.52 -2.35
C ASN A 392 1.53 15.70 -3.15
N PRO A 393 1.25 15.99 -4.43
CA PRO A 393 0.36 15.18 -5.26
C PRO A 393 0.94 13.79 -5.59
N ALA A 394 0.92 12.87 -4.62
CA ALA A 394 1.33 11.47 -4.76
C ALA A 394 0.11 10.57 -4.98
N ALA A 395 0.29 9.24 -5.01
CA ALA A 395 -0.77 8.29 -5.33
C ALA A 395 -2.08 8.51 -4.56
N LEU A 396 -1.99 8.75 -3.25
CA LEU A 396 -3.14 8.96 -2.38
C LEU A 396 -3.88 10.26 -2.74
N GLU A 397 -3.14 11.36 -2.85
CA GLU A 397 -3.69 12.68 -3.16
C GLU A 397 -4.29 12.73 -4.57
N LEU A 398 -3.68 12.04 -5.55
CA LEU A 398 -4.22 11.94 -6.91
C LEU A 398 -5.50 11.10 -7.00
N ALA A 399 -5.72 10.21 -6.03
CA ALA A 399 -6.99 9.52 -5.80
C ALA A 399 -7.99 10.35 -4.97
N GLY A 400 -7.71 11.62 -4.70
CA GLY A 400 -8.63 12.53 -4.01
C GLY A 400 -8.61 12.45 -2.48
N CYS A 401 -7.62 11.73 -1.94
CA CYS A 401 -7.39 11.58 -0.51
C CYS A 401 -6.22 12.50 -0.10
N MET A 402 -6.54 13.76 0.18
CA MET A 402 -5.56 14.82 0.33
C MET A 402 -4.88 14.78 1.71
N THR A 403 -3.60 15.17 1.76
CA THR A 403 -2.91 15.45 3.03
C THR A 403 -2.70 16.96 3.19
N ALA A 404 -2.49 17.42 4.42
CA ALA A 404 -2.12 18.79 4.76
C ALA A 404 -1.05 18.77 5.86
N TYR A 405 0.05 19.49 5.65
CA TYR A 405 1.15 19.55 6.61
C TYR A 405 1.11 20.77 7.53
N THR A 406 0.20 21.71 7.30
CA THR A 406 0.03 22.91 8.13
C THR A 406 -1.43 23.19 8.42
N TYR A 407 -1.71 23.69 9.63
CA TYR A 407 -3.06 24.09 10.03
C TYR A 407 -3.61 25.17 9.08
N ARG A 408 -2.79 26.18 8.74
CA ARG A 408 -3.18 27.25 7.82
C ARG A 408 -3.67 26.72 6.47
N PHE A 409 -3.00 25.73 5.90
CA PHE A 409 -3.47 25.12 4.66
C PHE A 409 -4.74 24.32 4.90
N PHE A 410 -4.78 23.46 5.92
CA PHE A 410 -5.96 22.65 6.21
C PHE A 410 -7.21 23.49 6.41
N GLU A 411 -7.12 24.60 7.14
CA GLU A 411 -8.24 25.51 7.38
C GLU A 411 -8.74 26.15 6.07
N ASN A 412 -7.83 26.69 5.25
CA ASN A 412 -8.17 27.46 4.07
C ASN A 412 -8.27 26.65 2.77
N ALA A 413 -7.93 25.35 2.79
CA ALA A 413 -7.99 24.51 1.61
C ALA A 413 -9.44 24.39 1.12
N ASP A 414 -9.62 24.67 -0.17
CA ASP A 414 -10.80 24.39 -0.97
C ASP A 414 -10.41 23.51 -2.18
N GLU A 415 -11.40 22.94 -2.85
CA GLU A 415 -11.16 22.03 -3.96
C GLU A 415 -10.43 22.74 -5.13
N VAL A 416 -10.80 23.99 -5.42
CA VAL A 416 -10.19 24.81 -6.49
C VAL A 416 -8.69 25.02 -6.28
N GLY A 417 -8.28 25.38 -5.06
CA GLY A 417 -6.88 25.59 -4.69
C GLY A 417 -6.08 24.29 -4.74
N VAL A 418 -6.67 23.18 -4.31
CA VAL A 418 -6.06 21.85 -4.42
C VAL A 418 -5.85 21.45 -5.88
N ILE A 419 -6.88 21.56 -6.72
CA ILE A 419 -6.80 21.23 -8.15
C ILE A 419 -5.73 22.08 -8.84
N ARG A 420 -5.63 23.37 -8.50
CA ARG A 420 -4.59 24.24 -9.07
C ARG A 420 -3.18 23.70 -8.80
N ILE A 421 -2.91 23.27 -7.57
CA ILE A 421 -1.62 22.66 -7.21
C ILE A 421 -1.39 21.37 -8.00
N VAL A 422 -2.40 20.51 -8.14
CA VAL A 422 -2.30 19.27 -8.91
C VAL A 422 -2.06 19.56 -10.40
N ASN A 423 -2.72 20.56 -10.98
CA ASN A 423 -2.54 20.96 -12.38
C ASN A 423 -1.12 21.46 -12.64
N ASP A 424 -0.58 22.27 -11.74
CA ASP A 424 0.77 22.83 -11.85
C ASP A 424 1.84 21.74 -11.67
N GLU A 425 1.67 20.82 -10.71
CA GLU A 425 2.71 19.87 -10.31
C GLU A 425 2.60 18.46 -10.93
N ALA A 426 1.44 18.07 -11.47
CA ALA A 426 1.17 16.68 -11.84
C ALA A 426 0.45 16.51 -13.18
N LEU A 427 -0.51 17.36 -13.56
CA LEU A 427 -1.30 17.16 -14.78
C LEU A 427 -0.40 17.18 -16.03
N LEU A 428 -0.39 16.11 -16.82
CA LEU A 428 0.27 16.06 -18.13
C LEU A 428 -0.52 16.80 -19.20
N ASP A 429 0.16 17.22 -20.26
CA ASP A 429 -0.50 17.82 -21.41
C ASP A 429 -1.24 16.75 -22.24
N GLU A 430 -2.39 17.11 -22.81
CA GLU A 430 -3.28 16.18 -23.51
C GLU A 430 -2.59 15.50 -24.73
N ASP A 431 -1.71 16.20 -25.44
CA ASP A 431 -1.00 15.60 -26.58
C ASP A 431 -0.07 14.45 -26.14
N ILE A 432 0.53 14.57 -24.96
CA ILE A 432 1.39 13.53 -24.37
C ILE A 432 0.52 12.34 -23.98
N ILE A 433 -0.65 12.59 -23.36
CA ILE A 433 -1.53 11.51 -22.90
C ILE A 433 -2.15 10.73 -24.08
N GLN A 434 -2.54 11.43 -25.14
CA GLN A 434 -3.05 10.79 -26.35
C GLN A 434 -1.98 9.96 -27.06
N THR A 435 -0.73 10.43 -27.04
CA THR A 435 0.40 9.66 -27.58
C THR A 435 0.63 8.37 -26.80
N ILE A 436 0.62 8.43 -25.45
CA ILE A 436 0.83 7.22 -24.64
C ILE A 436 -0.34 6.24 -24.74
N ILE A 437 -1.59 6.72 -24.80
CA ILE A 437 -2.77 5.86 -25.04
C ILE A 437 -2.61 5.07 -26.34
N LYS A 438 -2.17 5.72 -27.43
CA LYS A 438 -1.92 5.06 -28.71
C LYS A 438 -0.82 4.00 -28.62
N LYS A 439 0.28 4.31 -27.92
CA LYS A 439 1.39 3.34 -27.72
C LYS A 439 0.93 2.13 -26.90
N ILE A 440 0.23 2.34 -25.79
CA ILE A 440 -0.33 1.27 -24.97
C ILE A 440 -1.28 0.39 -25.80
N ASN A 441 -2.15 0.98 -26.61
CA ASN A 441 -3.06 0.21 -27.45
C ASN A 441 -2.29 -0.66 -28.47
N ILE A 442 -1.24 -0.14 -29.09
CA ILE A 442 -0.37 -0.92 -29.99
C ILE A 442 0.30 -2.08 -29.21
N SER A 443 0.86 -1.80 -28.04
CA SER A 443 1.57 -2.80 -27.23
C SER A 443 0.66 -3.88 -26.65
N LEU A 444 -0.63 -3.60 -26.42
CA LEU A 444 -1.61 -4.60 -25.98
C LEU A 444 -2.20 -5.44 -27.12
N ASN A 445 -2.04 -5.00 -28.38
CA ASN A 445 -2.44 -5.76 -29.57
C ASN A 445 -1.38 -6.77 -30.02
N ASN A 446 -0.11 -6.46 -29.78
CA ASN A 446 1.03 -7.36 -29.98
C ASN A 446 1.14 -8.35 -28.82
#